data_AF-A0A7V2XH25-F1
#
_entry.id   AF-A0A7V2XH25-F1
#
_cell.length_a   1.000
_cell.length_b   1.000
_cell.length_c   1.000
_cell.angle_alpha   90.00
_cell.angle_beta   90.00
_cell.angle_gamma   90.00
#
_symmetry.space_group_name_H-M   'P 1'
#
loop_
_entity.id
_entity.type
_entity.pdbx_description
1 polymer ?
#
loop_
_entity_poly.entity_id
_entity_poly.type
_entity_poly.pdbx_seq_one_letter_code
_entity_poly.pdbx_strand_id
1 'polypeptide(L)'
;MGMQPALKVFEEEIGQLKKQVEGMRKKFKALGPGPQSADILNRYIGKKAVFRLRGGAEVTGTLVEHDRYNCLVETAEGPLVLLKHAMDTVKPLEEPTEQA
;
A
#
# COMPACT_ATOMS: atom_id res chain seq x y z
N MET A 1 44.05 11.99 10.66
CA MET A 1 43.35 11.29 9.55
C MET A 1 42.84 9.97 10.10
N GLY A 2 41.53 9.69 10.11
CA GLY A 2 41.07 8.39 10.64
C GLY A 2 39.55 8.14 10.76
N MET A 3 38.69 8.96 10.16
CA MET A 3 37.23 8.86 10.39
C MET A 3 36.46 8.23 9.20
N GLN A 4 37.09 7.35 8.44
CA GLN A 4 36.53 6.77 7.20
C GLN A 4 36.12 5.28 7.22
N PRO A 5 36.50 4.40 8.17
CA PRO A 5 36.12 2.99 8.07
C PRO A 5 34.67 2.73 8.47
N ALA A 6 34.15 3.45 9.47
CA ALA A 6 32.79 3.22 9.99
C ALA A 6 31.69 3.61 8.98
N LEU A 7 31.90 4.67 8.20
CA LEU A 7 30.91 5.12 7.20
C LEU A 7 30.75 4.10 6.06
N LYS A 8 31.85 3.49 5.61
CA LYS A 8 31.84 2.48 4.53
C LYS A 8 31.12 1.20 4.95
N VAL A 9 31.33 0.76 6.20
CA VAL A 9 30.63 -0.41 6.75
C VAL A 9 29.12 -0.14 6.80
N PHE A 10 28.73 1.07 7.21
CA PHE A 10 27.33 1.46 7.29
C PHE A 10 26.65 1.53 5.90
N GLU A 11 27.34 2.04 4.88
CA GLU A 11 26.83 2.04 3.50
C GLU A 11 26.66 0.62 2.95
N GLU A 12 27.57 -0.29 3.28
CA GLU A 12 27.52 -1.69 2.85
C GLU A 12 26.37 -2.45 3.53
N GLU A 13 26.15 -2.23 4.83
CA GLU A 13 25.03 -2.78 5.59
C GLU A 13 23.67 -2.30 5.04
N ILE A 14 23.54 -1.00 4.74
CA ILE A 14 22.32 -0.46 4.12
C ILE A 14 22.09 -1.08 2.73
N GLY A 15 23.15 -1.28 1.95
CA GLY A 15 23.09 -1.94 0.63
C GLY A 15 22.59 -3.39 0.72
N GLN A 16 23.05 -4.15 1.71
CA GLN A 16 22.58 -5.52 1.95
C GLN A 16 21.13 -5.56 2.44
N LEU A 17 20.75 -4.64 3.33
CA LEU A 17 19.38 -4.55 3.84
C LEU A 17 18.39 -4.25 2.71
N LYS A 18 18.72 -3.33 1.79
CA LYS A 18 17.90 -3.03 0.60
C LYS A 18 17.69 -4.26 -0.29
N LYS A 19 18.75 -5.03 -0.54
CA LYS A 19 18.66 -6.27 -1.33
C LYS A 19 17.78 -7.32 -0.64
N GLN A 20 17.86 -7.46 0.68
CA GLN A 20 17.00 -8.37 1.43
C GLN A 20 15.54 -7.94 1.37
N VAL A 21 15.25 -6.65 1.53
CA VAL A 21 13.89 -6.09 1.43
C VAL A 21 13.31 -6.28 0.03
N GLU A 22 14.09 -6.08 -1.03
CA GLU A 22 13.64 -6.37 -2.41
C GLU A 22 13.37 -7.86 -2.65
N GLY A 23 14.25 -8.74 -2.15
CA GLY A 23 14.05 -10.20 -2.22
C GLY A 23 12.81 -10.66 -1.46
N MET A 24 12.56 -10.05 -0.30
CA MET A 24 11.37 -10.29 0.51
C MET A 24 10.11 -9.81 -0.23
N ARG A 25 10.09 -8.59 -0.77
CA ARG A 25 8.98 -8.05 -1.57
C ARG A 25 8.61 -8.95 -2.75
N LYS A 26 9.60 -9.54 -3.44
CA LYS A 26 9.38 -10.50 -4.52
C LYS A 26 8.77 -11.82 -4.04
N LYS A 27 9.20 -12.34 -2.89
CA LYS A 27 8.62 -13.55 -2.27
C LYS A 27 7.19 -13.33 -1.77
N PHE A 28 6.89 -12.17 -1.18
CA PHE A 28 5.55 -11.82 -0.74
C PHE A 28 4.58 -11.65 -1.92
N LYS A 29 5.05 -11.10 -3.05
CA LYS A 29 4.27 -11.05 -4.31
C LYS A 29 3.91 -12.45 -4.85
N ALA A 30 4.71 -13.47 -4.54
CA ALA A 30 4.49 -14.86 -4.97
C ALA A 30 3.60 -15.69 -4.02
N LEU A 31 3.27 -15.18 -2.83
CA LEU A 31 2.41 -15.84 -1.84
C LEU A 31 0.97 -15.26 -1.82
N GLY A 32 0.67 -14.30 -2.68
CA GLY A 32 -0.69 -13.80 -2.90
C GLY A 32 -1.55 -14.78 -3.70
N PRO A 33 -2.89 -14.78 -3.50
CA PRO A 33 -3.80 -15.66 -4.22
C PRO A 33 -3.71 -15.45 -5.75
N GLY A 34 -3.87 -16.54 -6.50
CA GLY A 34 -3.56 -16.66 -7.93
C GLY A 34 -4.36 -15.79 -8.93
N PRO A 35 -4.10 -15.96 -10.24
CA PRO A 35 -4.16 -14.86 -11.23
C PRO A 35 -5.52 -14.60 -11.92
N GLN A 36 -6.66 -15.10 -11.45
CA GLN A 36 -7.93 -14.94 -12.19
C GLN A 36 -8.90 -13.89 -11.63
N SER A 37 -8.60 -13.33 -10.46
CA SER A 37 -9.25 -12.13 -9.90
C SER A 37 -8.18 -11.23 -9.34
N ALA A 38 -7.38 -10.60 -10.21
CA ALA A 38 -6.46 -9.54 -9.79
C ALA A 38 -7.29 -8.49 -9.03
N ASP A 39 -7.18 -8.51 -7.69
CA ASP A 39 -7.96 -7.69 -6.73
C ASP A 39 -8.20 -6.31 -7.34
N ILE A 40 -9.46 -5.92 -7.53
CA ILE A 40 -9.83 -4.59 -8.05
C ILE A 40 -9.14 -3.47 -7.25
N LEU A 41 -8.84 -3.75 -5.97
CA LEU A 41 -8.06 -2.91 -5.07
C LEU A 41 -6.63 -2.63 -5.57
N ASN A 42 -5.98 -3.56 -6.27
CA ASN A 42 -4.67 -3.30 -6.90
C ASN A 42 -4.74 -2.14 -7.91
N ARG A 43 -5.90 -1.91 -8.56
CA ARG A 43 -6.10 -0.79 -9.49
C ARG A 43 -6.34 0.54 -8.79
N TYR A 44 -6.61 0.50 -7.49
CA TYR A 44 -6.91 1.64 -6.64
C TYR A 44 -5.76 2.03 -5.71
N ILE A 45 -4.68 1.23 -5.65
CA ILE A 45 -3.45 1.61 -4.93
C ILE A 45 -2.95 2.95 -5.48
N GLY A 46 -2.69 3.90 -4.58
CA GLY A 46 -2.27 5.27 -4.86
C GLY A 46 -3.40 6.20 -5.30
N LYS A 47 -4.66 5.73 -5.37
CA LYS A 47 -5.81 6.55 -5.77
C LYS A 47 -6.69 6.89 -4.57
N LYS A 48 -7.29 8.08 -4.61
CA LYS A 48 -8.34 8.48 -3.69
C LYS A 48 -9.62 7.69 -3.99
N ALA A 49 -10.26 7.16 -2.96
CA ALA A 49 -11.46 6.36 -3.08
C ALA A 49 -12.39 6.58 -1.89
N VAL A 50 -13.67 6.30 -2.10
CA VAL A 50 -14.68 6.17 -1.05
C VAL A 50 -14.86 4.70 -0.75
N PHE A 51 -14.65 4.34 0.52
CA PHE A 51 -14.83 3.00 1.08
C PHE A 51 -16.11 3.00 1.90
N ARG A 52 -17.11 2.23 1.44
CA ARG A 52 -18.37 2.06 2.17
C ARG A 52 -18.24 0.87 3.10
N LEU A 53 -18.44 1.12 4.39
CA LEU A 53 -18.40 0.11 5.45
C LEU A 53 -19.78 -0.48 5.70
N ARG A 54 -19.79 -1.72 6.21
CA ARG A 54 -20.96 -2.38 6.76
C ARG A 54 -21.53 -1.53 7.88
N GLY A 55 -22.80 -1.17 7.76
CA GLY A 55 -23.45 -0.21 8.66
C GLY A 55 -23.62 1.18 8.05
N GLY A 56 -23.17 1.40 6.82
CA GLY A 56 -23.47 2.60 6.04
C GLY A 56 -22.51 3.77 6.25
N ALA A 57 -21.49 3.62 7.11
CA ALA A 57 -20.42 4.59 7.24
C ALA A 57 -19.56 4.63 5.97
N GLU A 58 -19.05 5.80 5.60
CA GLU A 58 -18.17 5.98 4.45
C GLU A 58 -16.86 6.60 4.90
N VAL A 59 -15.76 6.01 4.44
CA VAL A 59 -14.40 6.52 4.67
C VAL A 59 -13.86 7.00 3.33
N THR A 60 -13.38 8.24 3.28
CA THR A 60 -12.71 8.77 2.10
C THR A 60 -11.22 8.88 2.36
N GLY A 61 -10.41 8.33 1.47
CA GLY A 61 -8.95 8.39 1.60
C GLY A 61 -8.22 7.74 0.42
N THR A 62 -6.90 7.76 0.48
CA THR A 62 -6.04 7.16 -0.53
C THR A 62 -5.67 5.74 -0.12
N LEU A 63 -5.92 4.75 -0.99
CA LEU A 63 -5.49 3.38 -0.72
C LEU A 63 -3.96 3.30 -0.86
N VAL A 64 -3.23 3.05 0.22
CA VAL A 64 -1.75 2.98 0.19
C VAL A 64 -1.30 1.56 -0.17
N GLU A 65 -1.85 0.56 0.50
CA GLU A 65 -1.55 -0.84 0.28
C GLU A 65 -2.70 -1.72 0.79
N HIS A 66 -2.69 -2.99 0.38
CA HIS A 66 -3.63 -3.97 0.92
C HIS A 66 -2.98 -5.35 0.99
N ASP A 67 -3.43 -6.14 1.96
CA ASP A 67 -3.11 -7.56 2.08
C ASP A 67 -4.36 -8.41 1.77
N ARG A 68 -4.38 -9.66 2.22
CA ARG A 68 -5.51 -10.58 2.03
C ARG A 68 -6.77 -10.17 2.81
N TYR A 69 -6.63 -9.50 3.94
CA TYR A 69 -7.68 -9.20 4.90
C TYR A 69 -7.89 -7.70 5.14
N ASN A 70 -6.88 -6.87 4.89
CA ASN A 70 -6.83 -5.47 5.32
C ASN A 70 -6.44 -4.53 4.17
N CYS A 71 -6.81 -3.26 4.32
CA CYS A 71 -6.41 -2.15 3.46
C CYS A 71 -5.87 -1.02 4.35
N LEU A 72 -4.70 -0.49 4.02
CA LEU A 72 -4.18 0.73 4.63
C LEU A 72 -4.65 1.92 3.81
N VAL A 73 -5.38 2.84 4.45
CA VAL A 73 -5.97 4.02 3.82
C VAL A 73 -5.44 5.27 4.51
N GLU A 74 -4.89 6.19 3.74
CA GLU A 74 -4.48 7.50 4.23
C GLU A 74 -5.67 8.46 4.13
N THR A 75 -6.16 8.93 5.28
CA THR A 75 -7.29 9.86 5.38
C THR A 75 -6.80 11.25 5.82
N ALA A 76 -7.66 12.26 5.76
CA ALA A 76 -7.34 13.61 6.24
C ALA A 76 -7.02 13.65 7.75
N GLU A 77 -7.56 12.70 8.53
CA GLU A 77 -7.35 12.58 9.97
C GLU A 77 -6.13 11.71 10.31
N GLY A 78 -5.50 11.08 9.32
CA GLY A 78 -4.35 10.20 9.48
C GLY A 78 -4.53 8.82 8.82
N PRO A 79 -3.55 7.92 9.00
CA PRO A 79 -3.61 6.57 8.46
C PRO A 79 -4.63 5.71 9.22
N LEU A 80 -5.45 4.97 8.47
CA LEU A 80 -6.51 4.10 8.98
C LEU A 80 -6.41 2.72 8.33
N VAL A 81 -6.60 1.65 9.13
CA VAL A 81 -6.67 0.27 8.62
C VAL A 81 -8.13 -0.15 8.49
N LEU A 82 -8.55 -0.49 7.28
CA LEU A 82 -9.89 -1.00 6.97
C LEU A 82 -9.87 -2.52 6.77
N LEU A 83 -10.79 -3.22 7.43
CA LEU A 83 -10.94 -4.66 7.30
C LEU A 83 -11.81 -4.99 6.07
N LYS A 84 -11.34 -5.82 5.15
CA LYS A 84 -12.08 -6.17 3.91
C LYS A 84 -13.45 -6.79 4.16
N HIS A 85 -13.60 -7.55 5.25
CA HIS A 85 -14.89 -8.14 5.63
C HIS A 85 -15.88 -7.12 6.20
N ALA A 86 -15.41 -5.94 6.60
CA ALA A 86 -16.24 -4.84 7.07
C ALA A 86 -16.54 -3.83 5.94
N MET A 87 -16.02 -4.03 4.73
CA MET A 87 -16.28 -3.18 3.57
C MET A 87 -17.33 -3.82 2.67
N ASP A 88 -18.26 -3.01 2.17
CA ASP A 88 -19.26 -3.42 1.18
C ASP A 88 -18.81 -3.07 -0.23
N THR A 89 -18.35 -1.83 -0.46
CA THR A 89 -17.93 -1.36 -1.78
C THR A 89 -16.78 -0.36 -1.69
N VAL A 90 -15.97 -0.31 -2.75
CA VAL A 90 -14.95 0.73 -2.97
C VAL A 90 -15.22 1.42 -4.30
N LYS A 91 -15.19 2.76 -4.31
CA LYS A 91 -15.36 3.56 -5.52
C LYS A 91 -14.20 4.56 -5.65
N PRO A 92 -13.45 4.57 -6.77
CA PRO A 92 -12.45 5.60 -6.99
C PRO A 92 -13.14 6.96 -7.06
N LEU A 93 -12.56 7.95 -6.40
CA LEU A 93 -12.83 9.35 -6.68
C LEU A 93 -11.92 9.69 -7.85
N GLU A 94 -12.45 9.59 -9.08
CA GLU A 94 -11.74 10.14 -10.23
C GLU A 94 -11.48 11.62 -9.94
N GLU A 95 -10.21 12.04 -9.92
CA GLU A 95 -9.91 13.45 -10.06
C GLU A 95 -10.36 13.86 -11.47
N PRO A 96 -11.05 15.00 -11.63
CA PRO A 96 -11.45 15.46 -12.95
C PRO A 96 -10.18 15.54 -13.78
N THR A 97 -10.17 14.82 -14.89
CA THR A 97 -9.17 15.03 -15.93
C THR A 97 -9.27 16.51 -16.26
N GLU A 98 -8.22 17.26 -15.95
CA GLU A 98 -8.00 18.60 -16.44
C GLU A 98 -7.97 18.47 -17.97
N GLN A 99 -9.14 18.61 -18.60
CA GLN A 99 -9.26 18.73 -20.04
C GLN A 99 -8.78 20.14 -20.37
N ALA A 100 -7.49 20.19 -20.73
CA ALA A 100 -6.87 21.30 -21.45
C ALA A 100 -7.50 21.49 -22.84
#